data_AF-A0A961YYZ1-F1
#
_entry.id   AF-A0A961YYZ1-F1
#
_cell.length_a   1.000
_cell.length_b   1.000
_cell.length_c   1.000
_cell.angle_alpha   90.00
_cell.angle_beta   90.00
_cell.angle_gamma   90.00
#
_symmetry.space_group_name_H-M   'P 1'
#
loop_
_entity.id
_entity.type
_entity.pdbx_description
1 polymer ?
#
loop_
_entity_poly.entity_id
_entity_poly.type
_entity_poly.pdbx_seq_one_letter_code
_entity_poly.pdbx_strand_id
1 'polypeptide(L)'
;MRSETFTRFCKASVVAVAGIVLGVGPSFSAGTSIAVSGDSKPSECGAANSAGYSIEMSGSLKGCWSAFVGHFNCQEMNGFSLYTEIGREAFDGTLDGEAVTFDTQYTFSGIFPSGSCPEPSAEKEIAGGCIHYISGDGLVGVMRFYDVMHGEGAPHFFYEGTLSKS
;
A
#
# COMPACT_ATOMS: atom_id res chain seq x y z
N MET A 1 -17.49 59.59 -61.75
CA MET A 1 -18.77 58.87 -61.52
C MET A 1 -18.40 57.50 -60.98
N ARG A 2 -18.48 57.29 -59.65
CA ARG A 2 -19.44 56.37 -59.00
C ARG A 2 -19.59 55.01 -59.71
N SER A 3 -19.11 53.92 -59.10
CA SER A 3 -19.95 53.07 -58.24
C SER A 3 -19.20 51.79 -57.83
N GLU A 4 -19.21 51.51 -56.52
CA GLU A 4 -18.72 50.30 -55.88
C GLU A 4 -19.74 49.15 -55.98
N THR A 5 -19.29 47.88 -55.92
CA THR A 5 -20.00 46.77 -55.22
C THR A 5 -19.01 45.60 -55.04
N PHE A 6 -18.46 45.40 -53.84
CA PHE A 6 -18.89 44.42 -52.82
C PHE A 6 -18.87 42.94 -53.28
N THR A 7 -17.76 42.23 -53.00
CA THR A 7 -17.77 40.76 -52.90
C THR A 7 -17.35 40.36 -51.48
N ARG A 8 -18.26 39.61 -50.86
CA ARG A 8 -18.33 39.29 -49.44
C ARG A 8 -17.26 38.30 -48.99
N PHE A 9 -16.82 38.55 -47.76
CA PHE A 9 -16.15 37.62 -46.85
C PHE A 9 -16.99 36.35 -46.62
N CYS A 10 -16.36 35.18 -46.74
CA CYS A 10 -16.73 33.97 -46.00
C CYS A 10 -15.44 33.29 -45.53
N LYS A 11 -14.86 33.79 -44.42
CA LYS A 11 -13.87 33.03 -43.65
C LYS A 11 -14.65 32.08 -42.75
N ALA A 12 -14.70 30.80 -43.12
CA ALA A 12 -15.16 29.73 -42.24
C ALA A 12 -14.22 29.67 -41.04
N SER A 13 -14.71 30.06 -39.86
CA SER A 13 -14.01 29.87 -38.61
C SER A 13 -14.32 28.46 -38.12
N VAL A 14 -13.40 27.53 -38.37
CA VAL A 14 -13.43 26.20 -37.73
C VAL A 14 -13.02 26.42 -36.28
N VAL A 15 -14.00 26.41 -35.37
CA VAL A 15 -13.77 26.40 -33.93
C VAL A 15 -13.28 24.99 -33.56
N ALA A 16 -11.98 24.85 -33.35
CA ALA A 16 -11.42 23.67 -32.71
C ALA A 16 -11.76 23.71 -31.22
N VAL A 17 -12.73 22.88 -30.81
CA VAL A 17 -12.97 22.60 -29.38
C VAL A 17 -11.87 21.65 -28.93
N ALA A 18 -10.80 22.21 -28.39
CA ALA A 18 -9.82 21.46 -27.62
C ALA A 18 -10.49 21.01 -26.32
N GLY A 19 -11.01 19.77 -26.32
CA GLY A 19 -11.47 19.11 -25.11
C GLY A 19 -10.29 18.86 -24.18
N ILE A 20 -10.09 19.73 -23.21
CA ILE A 20 -9.20 19.46 -22.08
C ILE A 20 -9.93 18.44 -21.22
N VAL A 21 -9.62 17.16 -21.40
CA VAL A 21 -9.91 16.13 -20.39
C VAL A 21 -8.89 16.37 -19.28
N LEU A 22 -9.23 17.29 -18.36
CA LEU A 22 -8.58 17.29 -17.05
C LEU A 22 -9.00 15.99 -16.40
N GLY A 23 -8.07 15.05 -16.30
CA GLY A 23 -8.22 13.88 -15.45
C GLY A 23 -8.35 14.35 -14.00
N VAL A 24 -9.58 14.62 -13.58
CA VAL A 24 -9.96 14.62 -12.17
C VAL A 24 -10.01 13.16 -11.72
N GLY A 25 -8.83 12.60 -11.46
CA GLY A 25 -8.73 11.57 -10.44
C GLY A 25 -9.20 12.19 -9.11
N PRO A 26 -9.73 11.40 -8.17
CA PRO A 26 -10.15 11.92 -6.87
C PRO A 26 -8.94 12.53 -6.15
N SER A 27 -8.79 13.86 -6.20
CA SER A 27 -7.82 14.56 -5.37
C SER A 27 -8.30 14.54 -3.93
N PHE A 28 -7.62 13.75 -3.08
CA PHE A 28 -7.92 13.69 -1.66
C PHE A 28 -7.57 15.02 -0.97
N SER A 29 -8.53 15.55 -0.19
CA SER A 29 -8.37 16.75 0.66
C SER A 29 -7.85 16.37 2.05
N ALA A 30 -7.12 17.29 2.70
CA ALA A 30 -6.69 17.12 4.09
C ALA A 30 -7.91 16.92 5.01
N GLY A 31 -7.84 15.91 5.89
CA GLY A 31 -8.95 15.54 6.78
C GLY A 31 -9.98 14.56 6.20
N THR A 32 -9.88 14.17 4.94
CA THR A 32 -10.67 13.05 4.39
C THR A 32 -10.02 11.73 4.78
N SER A 33 -10.78 10.87 5.47
CA SER A 33 -10.41 9.47 5.72
C SER A 33 -10.93 8.56 4.61
N ILE A 34 -10.12 7.60 4.18
CA ILE A 34 -10.47 6.59 3.20
C ILE A 34 -10.27 5.20 3.79
N ALA A 35 -11.19 4.29 3.48
CA ALA A 35 -10.98 2.87 3.73
C ALA A 35 -10.03 2.32 2.65
N VAL A 36 -9.02 1.57 3.07
CA VAL A 36 -8.10 0.87 2.18
C VAL A 36 -8.20 -0.63 2.41
N SER A 37 -8.12 -1.42 1.34
CA SER A 37 -8.08 -2.87 1.45
C SER A 37 -7.48 -3.52 0.21
N GLY A 38 -6.96 -4.74 0.36
CA GLY A 38 -6.53 -5.55 -0.76
C GLY A 38 -5.74 -6.78 -0.34
N ASP A 39 -5.06 -7.36 -1.32
CA ASP A 39 -4.22 -8.54 -1.13
C ASP A 39 -2.74 -8.16 -1.23
N SER A 40 -1.90 -8.96 -0.60
CA SER A 40 -0.46 -8.90 -0.74
C SER A 40 0.16 -10.29 -0.78
N LYS A 41 1.37 -10.36 -1.32
CA LYS A 41 2.13 -11.61 -1.49
C LYS A 41 3.63 -11.35 -1.28
N PRO A 42 4.40 -12.35 -0.83
CA PRO A 42 5.86 -12.24 -0.78
C PRO A 42 6.45 -11.78 -2.11
N SER A 43 7.45 -10.90 -2.05
CA SER A 43 8.12 -10.33 -3.21
C SER A 43 9.54 -9.88 -2.85
N GLU A 44 10.38 -9.70 -3.87
CA GLU A 44 11.75 -9.15 -3.75
C GLU A 44 11.82 -7.65 -4.09
N CYS A 45 10.67 -6.97 -4.18
CA CYS A 45 10.60 -5.57 -4.61
C CYS A 45 11.41 -4.61 -3.71
N GLY A 46 11.61 -4.98 -2.44
CA GLY A 46 12.36 -4.20 -1.45
C GLY A 46 13.85 -4.54 -1.38
N ALA A 47 14.35 -5.49 -2.19
CA ALA A 47 15.72 -5.99 -2.10
C ALA A 47 16.78 -4.89 -2.28
N ALA A 48 16.53 -3.92 -3.17
CA ALA A 48 17.42 -2.78 -3.41
C ALA A 48 17.60 -1.89 -2.16
N ASN A 49 16.64 -1.91 -1.23
CA ASN A 49 16.65 -1.13 0.00
C ASN A 49 17.22 -1.93 1.18
N SER A 50 17.69 -3.17 0.98
CA SER A 50 18.12 -4.07 2.06
C SER A 50 17.02 -4.37 3.07
N ALA A 51 15.77 -4.50 2.59
CA ALA A 51 14.65 -4.94 3.41
C ALA A 51 14.89 -6.37 3.93
N GLY A 52 14.46 -6.66 5.16
CA GLY A 52 14.50 -8.01 5.73
C GLY A 52 13.52 -8.96 5.02
N TYR A 53 12.36 -8.43 4.64
CA TYR A 53 11.43 -9.04 3.70
C TYR A 53 10.61 -7.96 3.01
N SER A 54 9.98 -8.30 1.88
CA SER A 54 9.05 -7.40 1.21
C SER A 54 7.84 -8.14 0.67
N ILE A 55 6.74 -7.40 0.51
CA ILE A 55 5.51 -7.88 -0.10
C ILE A 55 5.09 -6.92 -1.22
N GLU A 56 4.54 -7.50 -2.28
CA GLU A 56 3.87 -6.73 -3.33
C GLU A 56 2.41 -6.54 -2.93
N MET A 57 1.97 -5.30 -2.89
CA MET A 57 0.62 -4.88 -2.51
C MET A 57 -0.27 -4.73 -3.74
N SER A 58 -1.54 -5.10 -3.61
CA SER A 58 -2.60 -4.89 -4.60
C SER A 58 -3.88 -4.37 -3.94
N GLY A 59 -4.87 -3.92 -4.73
CA GLY A 59 -6.09 -3.29 -4.20
C GLY A 59 -5.99 -1.77 -4.13
N SER A 60 -6.37 -1.17 -3.00
CA SER A 60 -6.29 0.29 -2.77
C SER A 60 -4.85 0.81 -2.82
N LEU A 61 -3.92 0.07 -2.20
CA LEU A 61 -2.49 0.31 -2.30
C LEU A 61 -1.88 -0.66 -3.32
N LYS A 62 -1.16 -0.12 -4.30
CA LYS A 62 -0.42 -0.91 -5.30
C LYS A 62 1.03 -0.48 -5.31
N GLY A 63 1.94 -1.39 -4.98
CA GLY A 63 3.35 -1.06 -4.88
C GLY A 63 4.13 -2.04 -4.02
N CYS A 64 5.30 -1.60 -3.60
CA CYS A 64 6.19 -2.37 -2.76
C CYS A 64 6.04 -1.95 -1.30
N TRP A 65 5.86 -2.94 -0.42
CA TRP A 65 5.92 -2.77 1.02
C TRP A 65 7.14 -3.51 1.55
N SER A 66 8.09 -2.75 2.10
CA SER A 66 9.39 -3.25 2.56
C SER A 66 9.45 -3.21 4.08
N ALA A 67 9.79 -4.33 4.72
CA ALA A 67 9.93 -4.42 6.16
C ALA A 67 11.40 -4.49 6.59
N PHE A 68 11.73 -3.75 7.64
CA PHE A 68 13.04 -3.64 8.24
C PHE A 68 12.94 -4.06 9.70
N VAL A 69 13.22 -5.35 9.94
CA VAL A 69 13.18 -5.96 11.27
C VAL A 69 14.23 -5.29 12.16
N GLY A 70 13.79 -4.67 13.26
CA GLY A 70 14.68 -4.03 14.22
C GLY A 70 14.99 -4.96 15.39
N HIS A 71 13.95 -5.50 16.01
CA HIS A 71 14.04 -6.42 17.11
C HIS A 71 12.96 -7.49 17.02
N PHE A 72 13.32 -8.72 17.36
CA PHE A 72 12.35 -9.81 17.50
C PHE A 72 12.63 -10.60 18.77
N ASN A 73 11.60 -11.27 19.26
CA ASN A 73 11.66 -12.22 20.34
C ASN A 73 10.82 -13.44 20.00
N CYS A 74 11.38 -14.63 20.19
CA CYS A 74 10.67 -15.89 20.07
C CYS A 74 10.70 -16.59 21.43
N GLN A 75 9.53 -16.89 21.98
CA GLN A 75 9.40 -17.56 23.26
C GLN A 75 8.53 -18.81 23.14
N GLU A 76 9.01 -19.93 23.69
CA GLU A 76 8.19 -21.11 23.92
C GLU A 76 7.15 -20.84 25.02
N MET A 77 5.88 -21.08 24.68
CA MET A 77 4.72 -20.98 25.56
C MET A 77 4.09 -22.35 25.77
N ASN A 78 3.07 -22.45 26.63
CA ASN A 78 2.38 -23.71 26.90
C ASN A 78 1.58 -24.18 25.65
N GLY A 79 2.23 -24.95 24.78
CA GLY A 79 1.63 -25.60 23.61
C GLY A 79 1.78 -24.84 22.28
N PHE A 80 2.57 -23.75 22.24
CA PHE A 80 2.89 -23.00 21.03
C PHE A 80 4.18 -22.17 21.24
N SER A 81 4.75 -21.66 20.16
CA SER A 81 5.83 -20.65 20.20
C SER A 81 5.23 -19.29 19.85
N LEU A 82 5.45 -18.27 20.69
CA LEU A 82 5.05 -16.89 20.43
C LEU A 82 6.22 -16.13 19.81
N TYR A 83 6.01 -15.58 18.63
CA TYR A 83 6.93 -14.67 17.97
C TYR A 83 6.38 -13.25 18.02
N THR A 84 7.22 -12.30 18.41
CA THR A 84 6.89 -10.87 18.38
C THR A 84 8.02 -10.12 17.70
N GLU A 85 7.67 -9.17 16.85
CA GLU A 85 8.63 -8.38 16.10
C GLU A 85 8.24 -6.92 16.08
N ILE A 86 9.24 -6.05 16.17
CA ILE A 86 9.11 -4.60 16.05
C ILE A 86 10.14 -4.13 15.03
N GLY A 87 9.70 -3.29 14.11
CA GLY A 87 10.56 -2.75 13.09
C GLY A 87 10.00 -1.49 12.45
N ARG A 88 10.59 -1.14 11.31
CA ARG A 88 10.07 -0.10 10.42
C ARG A 88 9.63 -0.72 9.12
N GLU A 89 8.71 -0.07 8.44
CA GLU A 89 8.34 -0.40 7.07
C GLU A 89 8.34 0.85 6.22
N ALA A 90 8.57 0.65 4.93
CA ALA A 90 8.47 1.66 3.91
C ALA A 90 7.52 1.17 2.81
N PHE A 91 6.66 2.06 2.34
CA PHE A 91 5.83 1.84 1.17
C PHE A 91 6.26 2.77 0.04
N ASP A 92 6.39 2.20 -1.16
CA ASP A 92 6.58 2.93 -2.41
C ASP A 92 5.58 2.41 -3.44
N GLY A 93 4.66 3.26 -3.87
CA GLY A 93 3.65 2.87 -4.84
C GLY A 93 2.58 3.91 -5.08
N THR A 94 1.34 3.44 -5.19
CA THR A 94 0.17 4.27 -5.46
C THR A 94 -0.98 3.96 -4.51
N LEU A 95 -1.76 4.99 -4.20
CA LEU A 95 -3.04 4.92 -3.51
C LEU A 95 -4.11 5.47 -4.46
N ASP A 96 -5.04 4.62 -4.89
CA ASP A 96 -6.05 4.96 -5.91
C ASP A 96 -5.47 5.61 -7.19
N GLY A 97 -4.24 5.23 -7.54
CA GLY A 97 -3.51 5.73 -8.71
C GLY A 97 -2.69 7.00 -8.48
N GLU A 98 -2.81 7.68 -7.33
CA GLU A 98 -1.91 8.76 -6.95
C GLU A 98 -0.62 8.17 -6.35
N ALA A 99 0.54 8.65 -6.79
CA ALA A 99 1.82 8.22 -6.23
C ALA A 99 1.92 8.58 -4.74
N VAL A 100 2.39 7.64 -3.93
CA VAL A 100 2.49 7.79 -2.50
C VAL A 100 3.69 7.02 -1.95
N THR A 101 4.35 7.64 -0.98
CA THR A 101 5.39 7.02 -0.17
C THR A 101 5.12 7.29 1.30
N PHE A 102 5.38 6.32 2.16
CA PHE A 102 5.38 6.56 3.61
C PHE A 102 6.30 5.58 4.33
N ASP A 103 6.81 6.03 5.47
CA ASP A 103 7.47 5.18 6.45
C ASP A 103 6.55 4.99 7.66
N THR A 104 6.59 3.81 8.26
CA THR A 104 5.81 3.49 9.46
C THR A 104 6.61 2.61 10.42
N GLN A 105 6.20 2.60 11.69
CA GLN A 105 6.60 1.56 12.63
C GLN A 105 5.50 0.49 12.67
N TYR A 106 5.91 -0.75 12.92
CA TYR A 106 4.96 -1.85 13.09
C TYR A 106 5.30 -2.71 14.29
N THR A 107 4.29 -3.45 14.73
CA THR A 107 4.46 -4.59 15.62
C THR A 107 3.73 -5.77 15.02
N PHE A 108 4.45 -6.88 14.91
CA PHE A 108 3.92 -8.16 14.49
C PHE A 108 3.82 -9.10 15.69
N SER A 109 2.80 -9.96 15.69
CA SER A 109 2.69 -11.07 16.62
C SER A 109 2.18 -12.30 15.87
N GLY A 110 2.96 -13.38 15.95
CA GLY A 110 2.65 -14.66 15.31
C GLY A 110 2.69 -15.82 16.30
N ILE A 111 1.80 -16.77 16.13
CA ILE A 111 1.72 -18.03 16.88
C ILE A 111 2.20 -19.15 15.97
N PHE A 112 3.17 -19.93 16.45
CA PHE A 112 3.80 -21.03 15.74
C PHE A 112 3.70 -22.34 16.53
N PRO A 113 3.89 -23.51 15.90
CA PRO A 113 3.95 -24.79 16.60
C PRO A 113 5.08 -24.80 17.63
N SER A 114 4.93 -25.51 18.74
CA SER A 114 6.00 -25.63 19.75
C SER A 114 7.31 -26.14 19.14
N GLY A 115 8.43 -25.64 19.66
CA GLY A 115 9.76 -25.95 19.15
C GLY A 115 10.13 -25.20 17.87
N SER A 116 9.38 -24.14 17.52
CA SER A 116 9.72 -23.27 16.39
C SER A 116 10.75 -22.19 16.76
N CYS A 117 11.00 -21.92 18.04
CA CYS A 117 12.04 -20.98 18.44
C CYS A 117 13.45 -21.60 18.34
N PRO A 118 14.51 -20.78 18.08
CA PRO A 118 14.50 -19.32 17.99
C PRO A 118 14.13 -18.75 16.61
N GLU A 119 14.05 -19.59 15.58
CA GLU A 119 13.86 -19.19 14.18
C GLU A 119 12.59 -19.83 13.62
N PRO A 120 11.39 -19.26 13.91
CA PRO A 120 10.16 -19.78 13.38
C PRO A 120 10.11 -19.58 11.87
N SER A 121 9.53 -20.55 11.16
CA SER A 121 9.39 -20.49 9.72
C SER A 121 8.01 -19.97 9.34
N ALA A 122 7.94 -18.94 8.51
CA ALA A 122 6.70 -18.26 8.14
C ALA A 122 5.64 -19.23 7.58
N GLU A 123 6.03 -20.26 6.83
CA GLU A 123 5.10 -21.25 6.27
C GLU A 123 4.45 -22.17 7.33
N LYS A 124 4.95 -22.16 8.57
CA LYS A 124 4.40 -22.92 9.69
C LYS A 124 3.57 -22.08 10.65
N GLU A 125 3.39 -20.80 10.35
CA GLU A 125 2.57 -19.94 11.17
C GLU A 125 1.15 -20.50 11.28
N ILE A 126 0.65 -20.57 12.52
CA ILE A 126 -0.71 -21.04 12.82
C ILE A 126 -1.69 -19.89 12.68
N ALA A 127 -1.31 -18.73 13.21
CA ALA A 127 -2.05 -17.49 13.13
C ALA A 127 -1.11 -16.31 13.42
N GLY A 128 -1.26 -15.25 12.65
CA GLY A 128 -0.49 -14.03 12.81
C GLY A 128 -1.26 -12.83 12.27
N GLY A 129 -0.73 -11.67 12.62
CA GLY A 129 -1.17 -10.43 12.03
C GLY A 129 -0.34 -9.27 12.53
N CYS A 130 -0.34 -8.21 11.73
CA CYS A 130 0.36 -6.97 12.03
C CYS A 130 -0.66 -5.83 12.20
N ILE A 131 -0.37 -4.92 13.12
CA ILE A 131 -1.04 -3.62 13.18
C ILE A 131 0.01 -2.55 12.87
N HIS A 132 -0.30 -1.70 11.90
CA HIS A 132 0.59 -0.66 11.40
C HIS A 132 -0.02 0.70 11.72
N TYR A 133 0.74 1.52 12.44
CA TYR A 133 0.37 2.91 12.75
C TYR A 133 1.09 3.83 11.78
N ILE A 134 0.45 4.12 10.65
CA ILE A 134 1.06 4.90 9.57
C ILE A 134 1.13 6.35 9.98
N SER A 135 2.34 6.90 9.93
CA SER A 135 2.62 8.32 10.11
C SER A 135 3.80 8.72 9.21
N GLY A 136 3.52 9.33 8.07
CA GLY A 136 4.53 9.75 7.09
C GLY A 136 4.00 10.84 6.15
N ASP A 137 4.82 11.29 5.20
CA ASP A 137 4.59 12.38 4.22
C ASP A 137 3.13 12.61 3.80
N GLY A 138 2.40 13.39 4.59
CA GLY A 138 1.02 13.75 4.27
C GLY A 138 -0.02 12.65 4.50
N LEU A 139 0.31 11.53 5.16
CA LEU A 139 -0.61 10.43 5.46
C LEU A 139 -0.50 9.94 6.91
N VAL A 140 -1.65 9.78 7.54
CA VAL A 140 -1.80 9.18 8.87
C VAL A 140 -2.91 8.14 8.85
N GLY A 141 -2.77 7.08 9.64
CA GLY A 141 -3.80 6.06 9.70
C GLY A 141 -3.42 4.80 10.45
N VAL A 142 -4.31 3.83 10.39
CA VAL A 142 -4.07 2.49 10.92
C VAL A 142 -4.42 1.47 9.86
N MET A 143 -3.53 0.52 9.64
CA MET A 143 -3.74 -0.64 8.80
C MET A 143 -3.52 -1.92 9.60
N ARG A 144 -4.20 -2.98 9.19
CA ARG A 144 -4.07 -4.33 9.73
C ARG A 144 -3.79 -5.28 8.59
N PHE A 145 -2.85 -6.19 8.80
CA PHE A 145 -2.59 -7.31 7.92
C PHE A 145 -3.01 -8.58 8.64
N TYR A 146 -3.65 -9.46 7.88
CA TYR A 146 -4.15 -10.75 8.34
C TYR A 146 -3.46 -11.83 7.54
N ASP A 147 -2.82 -12.75 8.26
CA ASP A 147 -2.09 -13.85 7.66
C ASP A 147 -3.07 -15.00 7.45
N VAL A 148 -3.55 -15.18 6.22
CA VAL A 148 -4.46 -16.26 5.86
C VAL A 148 -3.64 -17.46 5.41
N MET A 149 -3.35 -18.33 6.37
CA MET A 149 -2.60 -19.57 6.18
C MET A 149 -3.53 -20.74 5.78
N HIS A 150 -4.18 -20.66 4.61
CA HIS A 150 -5.03 -21.74 4.09
C HIS A 150 -4.74 -22.06 2.61
N GLY A 151 -4.43 -23.32 2.29
CA GLY A 151 -4.21 -23.83 0.93
C GLY A 151 -2.74 -24.19 0.62
N GLU A 152 -2.50 -24.79 -0.56
CA GLU A 152 -1.14 -25.03 -1.05
C GLU A 152 -0.57 -23.75 -1.67
N GLY A 153 0.44 -23.15 -1.03
CA GLY A 153 1.39 -22.27 -1.74
C GLY A 153 1.38 -20.76 -1.49
N ALA A 154 0.69 -20.19 -0.49
CA ALA A 154 1.04 -18.85 -0.02
C ALA A 154 0.43 -18.51 1.35
N PRO A 155 1.14 -17.74 2.19
CA PRO A 155 0.44 -16.81 3.08
C PRO A 155 -0.31 -15.80 2.19
N HIS A 156 -1.63 -15.91 2.16
CA HIS A 156 -2.45 -14.86 1.57
C HIS A 156 -2.58 -13.75 2.60
N PHE A 157 -1.92 -12.63 2.35
CA PHE A 157 -1.90 -11.51 3.27
C PHE A 157 -3.00 -10.53 2.86
N PHE A 158 -4.16 -10.60 3.51
CA PHE A 158 -5.20 -9.59 3.35
C PHE A 158 -4.86 -8.39 4.22
N TYR A 159 -5.06 -7.17 3.71
CA TYR A 159 -4.96 -5.98 4.52
C TYR A 159 -6.22 -5.13 4.46
N GLU A 160 -6.50 -4.43 5.54
CA GLU A 160 -7.53 -3.39 5.61
C GLU A 160 -7.08 -2.25 6.51
N GLY A 161 -7.66 -1.06 6.32
CA GLY A 161 -7.35 0.06 7.19
C GLY A 161 -8.10 1.34 6.87
N THR A 162 -7.71 2.40 7.56
CA THR A 162 -8.17 3.76 7.29
C THR A 162 -6.99 4.70 7.25
N LEU A 163 -6.82 5.40 6.13
CA LEU A 163 -5.78 6.41 5.91
C LEU A 163 -6.42 7.79 5.73
N SER A 164 -5.75 8.83 6.17
CA SER A 164 -6.19 10.23 6.02
C SER A 164 -5.02 11.10 5.61
N LYS A 165 -5.26 12.08 4.73
CA LYS A 165 -4.24 13.10 4.44
C LYS A 165 -4.05 14.03 5.65
N SER A 166 -2.81 14.19 6.11
CA SER A 166 -2.42 15.06 7.24
C SER A 166 -2.14 16.50 6.80
#